data_AF-A0A7W1VT84-F1
#
_entry.id   AF-A0A7W1VT84-F1
#
_cell.length_a   1.000
_cell.length_b   1.000
_cell.length_c   1.000
_cell.angle_alpha   90.00
_cell.angle_beta   90.00
_cell.angle_gamma   90.00
#
_symmetry.space_group_name_H-M   'P 1'
#
loop_
_entity.id
_entity.type
_entity.pdbx_description
1 polymer ?
#
loop_
_entity_poly.entity_id
_entity_poly.type
_entity_poly.pdbx_seq_one_letter_code
_entity_poly.pdbx_strand_id
1 'polypeptide(L)'
;MANFSPRAYSASSLSAGTTHECSPFPSNCSISLDQPAQNAEFFMNMGTGTTGPTMPAVNLKATVSCPGTPELEYRFMVGNDGKALEYENKPKSPSANYIDPPTIDSGWLAASDWNIDWDADIYGGHVTHVTVCARRKSDKKVISSQKFARDFWILGGALYEANGTPTLGSYLGTKGLDQQMLIMAKAIARSETNTTHFEPKKTATTFHKRYPKRSFDNGYGVFQLTNPIPTREQIWNWKKNTDAALILLATNRQAAKAKLDQHPGYTNVQLRLETYAKYNGGNTGGNYHVWNGSAWIEDPDYVCGCDNTMRKGKKKNDPSAPCLYLSQCYANVTHRLEY
;
A
#
# COMPACT_ATOMS: atom_id res chain seq x y z
N MET A 1 0.77 34.20 -22.65
CA MET A 1 0.46 32.95 -21.91
C MET A 1 1.56 32.77 -20.89
N ALA A 2 1.26 32.95 -19.60
CA ALA A 2 2.26 32.90 -18.54
C ALA A 2 2.55 31.44 -18.15
N ASN A 3 3.80 31.01 -18.33
CA ASN A 3 4.30 29.72 -17.88
C ASN A 3 4.38 29.70 -16.35
N PHE A 4 3.53 28.90 -15.69
CA PHE A 4 3.74 28.51 -14.30
C PHE A 4 4.76 27.39 -14.25
N SER A 5 5.98 27.71 -13.81
CA SER A 5 6.99 26.72 -13.46
C SER A 5 6.69 26.18 -12.06
N PRO A 6 6.61 24.85 -11.85
CA PRO A 6 6.43 24.29 -10.52
C PRO A 6 7.68 24.56 -9.69
N ARG A 7 7.55 25.34 -8.60
CA ARG A 7 8.59 25.47 -7.59
C ARG A 7 8.69 24.13 -6.86
N ALA A 8 9.79 23.41 -7.08
CA ALA A 8 10.19 22.33 -6.20
C ALA A 8 10.53 22.92 -4.83
N TYR A 9 9.68 22.71 -3.84
CA TYR A 9 10.07 22.90 -2.44
C TYR A 9 10.96 21.72 -2.07
N SER A 10 12.25 21.98 -1.83
CA SER A 10 13.10 20.99 -1.20
C SER A 10 12.54 20.73 0.20
N ALA A 11 12.28 19.47 0.54
CA ALA A 11 12.03 19.02 1.90
C ALA A 11 13.29 19.28 2.75
N SER A 12 13.52 20.54 3.12
CA SER A 12 14.43 20.87 4.20
C SER A 12 13.82 20.26 5.45
N SER A 13 14.60 19.43 6.14
CA SER A 13 14.29 18.87 7.44
C SER A 13 13.65 19.92 8.36
N LEU A 14 12.32 19.97 8.38
CA LEU A 14 11.56 20.67 9.39
C LEU A 14 11.85 19.88 10.66
N SER A 15 12.78 20.39 11.47
CA SER A 15 12.87 20.05 12.88
C SER A 15 11.44 20.03 13.41
N ALA A 16 11.04 18.97 14.13
CA ALA A 16 9.74 18.82 14.74
C ALA A 16 9.41 20.10 15.56
N GLY A 17 8.84 21.08 14.87
CA GLY A 17 8.52 22.39 15.38
C GLY A 17 7.37 22.14 16.32
N THR A 18 7.63 22.38 17.59
CA THR A 18 6.69 22.17 18.68
C THR A 18 5.30 22.69 18.31
N THR A 19 4.28 21.90 18.58
CA THR A 19 2.83 22.15 18.43
C THR A 19 2.30 23.41 19.13
N HIS A 20 3.18 24.26 19.66
CA HIS A 20 2.89 25.50 20.38
C HIS A 20 2.49 26.68 19.49
N GLU A 21 2.68 26.61 18.16
CA GLU A 21 2.36 27.72 17.26
C GLU A 21 0.86 27.94 17.02
N CYS A 22 0.00 27.06 17.54
CA CYS A 22 -1.46 27.16 17.43
C CYS A 22 -2.16 27.27 18.80
N SER A 23 -1.48 27.80 19.82
CA SER A 23 -2.11 28.04 21.13
C SER A 23 -3.05 29.26 21.05
N PRO A 24 -4.36 29.08 21.32
CA PRO A 24 -5.32 30.17 21.21
C PRO A 24 -5.13 31.21 22.31
N PHE A 25 -5.32 32.49 21.96
CA PHE A 25 -5.70 33.52 22.92
C PHE A 25 -7.23 33.56 23.01
N PRO A 26 -7.82 33.86 24.19
CA PRO A 26 -9.25 34.10 24.27
C PRO A 26 -9.64 35.26 23.34
N SER A 27 -10.45 34.95 22.33
CA SER A 27 -11.00 35.91 21.37
C SER A 27 -12.47 35.58 21.11
N ASN A 28 -13.21 36.55 20.61
CA ASN A 28 -14.58 36.40 20.11
C ASN A 28 -14.63 35.79 18.69
N CYS A 29 -13.56 35.13 18.25
CA CYS A 29 -13.42 34.66 16.88
C CYS A 29 -13.63 33.14 16.80
N SER A 30 -14.49 32.69 15.89
CA SER A 30 -14.76 31.27 15.64
C SER A 30 -14.18 30.83 14.29
N ILE A 31 -13.76 29.56 14.21
CA ILE A 31 -13.33 28.92 12.98
C ILE A 31 -14.30 27.77 12.67
N SER A 32 -14.67 27.60 11.41
CA SER A 32 -15.28 26.38 10.89
C SER A 32 -14.37 25.76 9.82
N LEU A 33 -14.46 24.44 9.64
CA LEU A 33 -13.89 23.76 8.48
C LEU A 33 -15.04 23.31 7.58
N ASP A 34 -15.14 23.89 6.40
CA ASP A 34 -16.24 23.70 5.46
C ASP A 34 -16.00 22.55 4.47
N GLN A 35 -14.73 22.23 4.20
CA GLN A 35 -14.30 21.13 3.32
C GLN A 35 -13.09 20.37 3.90
N PRO A 36 -12.95 19.06 3.60
CA PRO A 36 -13.89 18.24 2.85
C PRO A 36 -15.13 17.88 3.68
N ALA A 37 -16.19 17.45 3.00
CA ALA A 37 -17.38 16.93 3.67
C ALA A 37 -17.02 15.71 4.54
N GLN A 38 -17.77 15.54 5.64
CA GLN A 38 -17.68 14.35 6.46
C GLN A 38 -17.93 13.10 5.60
N ASN A 39 -17.11 12.09 5.80
CA ASN A 39 -17.07 10.84 5.09
C ASN A 39 -16.68 10.91 3.59
N ALA A 40 -15.98 11.96 3.16
CA ALA A 40 -15.51 12.06 1.78
C ALA A 40 -14.49 10.97 1.44
N GLU A 41 -14.58 10.41 0.24
CA GLU A 41 -13.63 9.44 -0.32
C GLU A 41 -12.88 10.07 -1.49
N PHE A 42 -11.55 10.05 -1.44
CA PHE A 42 -10.67 10.48 -2.52
C PHE A 42 -9.84 9.30 -3.01
N PHE A 43 -9.60 9.21 -4.31
CA PHE A 43 -8.93 8.04 -4.91
C PHE A 43 -7.61 8.45 -5.54
N MET A 44 -6.54 7.75 -5.16
CA MET A 44 -5.27 7.80 -5.89
C MET A 44 -5.48 7.28 -7.31
N ASN A 45 -5.01 8.05 -8.29
CA ASN A 45 -4.87 7.54 -9.65
C ASN A 45 -3.54 6.81 -9.73
N MET A 46 -3.54 5.53 -10.08
CA MET A 46 -2.31 4.73 -10.15
C MET A 46 -1.54 4.90 -11.47
N GLY A 47 -2.07 5.72 -12.38
CA GLY A 47 -1.53 5.96 -13.72
C GLY A 47 -1.67 4.76 -14.65
N THR A 48 -1.80 5.00 -15.95
CA THR A 48 -1.65 3.94 -16.97
C THR A 48 -0.20 3.88 -17.43
N GLY A 49 0.28 2.69 -17.78
CA GLY A 49 1.65 2.49 -18.28
C GLY A 49 2.74 3.01 -17.34
N THR A 50 3.60 3.89 -17.86
CA THR A 50 4.81 4.42 -17.20
C THR A 50 4.55 5.60 -16.26
N THR A 51 3.34 6.16 -16.25
CA THR A 51 3.00 7.23 -15.30
C THR A 51 2.90 6.67 -13.88
N GLY A 52 3.54 7.38 -12.94
CA GLY A 52 3.47 7.09 -11.51
C GLY A 52 2.09 7.40 -10.93
N PRO A 53 1.82 6.97 -9.69
CA PRO A 53 0.57 7.34 -9.04
C PRO A 53 0.52 8.85 -8.81
N THR A 54 -0.66 9.43 -8.96
CA THR A 54 -0.93 10.82 -8.61
C THR A 54 -1.96 10.86 -7.47
N MET A 55 -1.65 11.66 -6.46
CA MET A 55 -2.52 11.91 -5.33
C MET A 55 -3.77 12.72 -5.77
N PRO A 56 -4.95 12.46 -5.18
CA PRO A 56 -6.14 13.24 -5.48
C PRO A 56 -6.01 14.66 -4.93
N ALA A 57 -6.65 15.63 -5.60
CA ALA A 57 -6.82 16.96 -5.03
C ALA A 57 -7.80 16.89 -3.86
N VAL A 58 -7.35 17.35 -2.69
CA VAL A 58 -8.18 17.48 -1.48
C VAL A 58 -8.13 18.93 -1.04
N ASN A 59 -9.26 19.62 -1.17
CA ASN A 59 -9.38 21.00 -0.74
C ASN A 59 -9.84 21.05 0.72
N LEU A 60 -9.04 21.68 1.57
CA LEU A 60 -9.43 22.12 2.90
C LEU A 60 -9.90 23.56 2.78
N LYS A 61 -11.07 23.87 3.34
CA LYS A 61 -11.58 25.23 3.36
C LYS A 61 -12.07 25.56 4.75
N ALA A 62 -11.63 26.69 5.28
CA ALA A 62 -12.07 27.21 6.56
C ALA A 62 -12.77 28.56 6.40
N THR A 63 -13.71 28.82 7.29
CA THR A 63 -14.34 30.13 7.46
C THR A 63 -14.06 30.63 8.86
N VAL A 64 -13.67 31.91 8.98
CA VAL A 64 -13.40 32.56 10.27
C VAL A 64 -14.40 33.68 10.45
N SER A 65 -15.14 33.66 11.55
CA SER A 65 -15.98 34.77 11.98
C SER A 65 -15.24 35.55 13.05
N CYS A 66 -14.75 36.74 12.71
CA CYS A 66 -13.95 37.58 13.62
C CYS A 66 -14.24 39.06 13.34
N PRO A 67 -15.22 39.68 14.03
CA PRO A 67 -15.60 41.06 13.78
C PRO A 67 -14.41 42.02 13.88
N GLY A 68 -14.26 42.90 12.89
CA GLY A 68 -13.25 43.97 12.90
C GLY A 68 -11.81 43.52 12.66
N THR A 69 -11.58 42.29 12.17
CA THR A 69 -10.23 41.81 11.82
C THR A 69 -10.07 41.68 10.31
N PRO A 70 -9.67 42.76 9.60
CA PRO A 70 -9.33 42.66 8.20
C PRO A 70 -7.94 42.01 8.07
N GLU A 71 -7.80 41.01 7.22
CA GLU A 71 -6.55 40.30 6.89
C GLU A 71 -6.09 39.22 7.89
N LEU A 72 -6.47 37.99 7.55
CA LEU A 72 -6.06 36.78 8.25
C LEU A 72 -5.06 35.98 7.41
N GLU A 73 -4.20 35.25 8.12
CA GLU A 73 -3.45 34.12 7.58
C GLU A 73 -3.93 32.83 8.23
N TYR A 74 -3.93 31.75 7.47
CA TYR A 74 -4.46 30.44 7.83
C TYR A 74 -3.35 29.40 7.81
N ARG A 75 -3.41 28.42 8.69
CA ARG A 75 -2.56 27.24 8.64
C ARG A 75 -3.43 26.01 8.82
N PHE A 76 -3.22 25.04 7.96
CA PHE A 76 -3.88 23.75 7.98
C PHE A 76 -2.86 22.68 8.30
N MET A 77 -3.16 21.85 9.29
CA MET A 77 -2.35 20.70 9.66
C MET A 77 -3.22 19.46 9.57
N VAL A 78 -2.79 18.49 8.77
CA VAL A 78 -3.52 17.23 8.54
C VAL A 78 -2.80 16.11 9.26
N GLY A 79 -3.50 15.45 10.18
CA GLY A 79 -2.98 14.29 10.88
C GLY A 79 -3.64 13.99 12.22
N ASN A 80 -3.42 12.77 12.69
CA ASN A 80 -3.80 12.29 14.01
C ASN A 80 -2.61 12.51 14.97
N ASP A 81 -2.77 13.40 15.94
CA ASP A 81 -1.78 13.64 17.01
C ASP A 81 -0.32 13.83 16.53
N GLY A 82 -0.16 14.55 15.41
CA GLY A 82 1.16 14.86 14.84
C GLY A 82 1.64 13.88 13.75
N LYS A 83 0.81 12.94 13.30
CA LYS A 83 1.11 12.04 12.18
C LYS A 83 0.04 12.17 11.10
N ALA A 84 0.40 12.42 9.84
CA ALA A 84 -0.59 12.34 8.78
C ALA A 84 -1.13 10.91 8.67
N LEU A 85 -2.41 10.77 8.31
CA LEU A 85 -3.01 9.56 7.73
C LEU A 85 -2.59 8.23 8.36
N GLU A 86 -3.39 7.71 9.28
CA GLU A 86 -3.13 6.38 9.84
C GLU A 86 -3.88 5.31 9.06
N TYR A 87 -3.13 4.44 8.40
CA TYR A 87 -3.64 3.14 8.03
C TYR A 87 -3.75 2.30 9.32
N GLU A 88 -4.97 1.97 9.73
CA GLU A 88 -5.27 1.21 10.96
C GLU A 88 -4.50 -0.11 11.08
N ASN A 89 -4.06 -0.65 9.93
CA ASN A 89 -3.41 -1.94 9.80
C ASN A 89 -1.95 -1.82 9.32
N LYS A 90 -1.31 -0.66 9.49
CA LYS A 90 0.10 -0.45 9.13
C LYS A 90 1.04 -1.42 9.83
N PRO A 91 2.22 -1.71 9.24
CA PRO A 91 3.30 -2.37 9.97
C PRO A 91 3.56 -1.67 11.30
N LYS A 92 3.94 -2.42 12.33
CA LYS A 92 4.35 -1.82 13.61
C LYS A 92 5.56 -0.90 13.35
N SER A 93 5.37 0.38 13.67
CA SER A 93 6.39 1.43 13.55
C SER A 93 7.12 1.63 14.88
N PRO A 94 8.42 1.96 14.88
CA PRO A 94 9.28 2.01 13.70
C PRO A 94 9.68 0.59 13.28
N SER A 95 9.62 0.33 11.97
CA SER A 95 10.38 -0.78 11.38
C SER A 95 11.40 -0.17 10.42
N ALA A 96 12.50 -0.88 10.14
CA ALA A 96 13.57 -0.37 9.28
C ALA A 96 13.08 0.15 7.91
N ASN A 97 11.95 -0.39 7.42
CA ASN A 97 11.44 -0.08 6.08
C ASN A 97 10.11 0.67 6.09
N TYR A 98 9.42 0.80 7.23
CA TYR A 98 8.17 1.52 7.35
C TYR A 98 8.31 2.68 8.32
N ILE A 99 8.28 3.89 7.76
CA ILE A 99 8.35 5.15 8.49
C ILE A 99 6.97 5.81 8.41
N ASP A 100 6.42 6.15 9.57
CA ASP A 100 5.17 6.91 9.65
C ASP A 100 5.33 8.25 8.89
N PRO A 101 4.34 8.66 8.09
CA PRO A 101 4.39 9.98 7.47
C PRO A 101 4.43 11.11 8.52
N PRO A 102 5.16 12.20 8.23
CA PRO A 102 5.10 13.39 9.06
C PRO A 102 3.70 14.02 9.00
N THR A 103 3.42 15.00 9.86
CA THR A 103 2.25 15.87 9.68
C THR A 103 2.36 16.60 8.34
N ILE A 104 1.26 16.68 7.60
CA ILE A 104 1.20 17.54 6.40
C ILE A 104 0.76 18.92 6.86
N ASP A 105 1.52 19.94 6.50
CA ASP A 105 1.37 21.29 7.00
C ASP A 105 1.41 22.29 5.84
N SER A 106 0.38 23.12 5.74
CA SER A 106 0.31 24.14 4.69
C SER A 106 1.28 25.30 4.87
N GLY A 107 1.89 25.43 6.06
CA GLY A 107 2.44 26.69 6.52
C GLY A 107 1.36 27.76 6.64
N TRP A 108 1.76 29.03 6.75
CA TRP A 108 0.82 30.15 6.81
C TRP A 108 0.46 30.66 5.41
N LEU A 109 -0.83 30.67 5.11
CA LEU A 109 -1.42 31.05 3.82
C LEU A 109 -2.27 32.31 3.97
N ALA A 110 -2.29 33.16 2.94
CA ALA A 110 -3.21 34.31 2.89
C ALA A 110 -4.65 33.91 2.46
N ALA A 111 -4.84 32.65 2.05
CA ALA A 111 -6.12 32.12 1.59
C ALA A 111 -6.75 31.26 2.68
N SER A 112 -8.08 31.29 2.75
CA SER A 112 -8.86 30.46 3.69
C SER A 112 -9.14 29.06 3.15
N ASP A 113 -8.59 28.72 1.99
CA ASP A 113 -8.61 27.41 1.38
C ASP A 113 -7.19 26.96 1.02
N TRP A 114 -7.01 25.65 1.02
CA TRP A 114 -5.75 25.01 0.71
C TRP A 114 -6.02 23.66 0.06
N ASN A 115 -5.52 23.48 -1.17
CA ASN A 115 -5.38 22.15 -1.72
C ASN A 115 -4.17 21.51 -1.08
N ILE A 116 -4.38 20.38 -0.39
CA ILE A 116 -3.29 19.64 0.26
C ILE A 116 -2.18 19.42 -0.78
N ASP A 117 -0.99 19.90 -0.44
CA ASP A 117 0.22 19.56 -1.18
C ASP A 117 0.75 18.24 -0.62
N TRP A 118 0.79 17.23 -1.47
CA TRP A 118 1.27 15.90 -1.12
C TRP A 118 2.76 15.73 -1.43
N ASP A 119 3.43 16.78 -1.92
CA ASP A 119 4.78 16.73 -2.46
C ASP A 119 4.92 15.59 -3.50
N ALA A 120 6.02 14.84 -3.42
CA ALA A 120 6.24 13.61 -4.20
C ALA A 120 5.80 12.35 -3.45
N ASP A 121 5.23 12.47 -2.26
CA ASP A 121 4.93 11.36 -1.38
C ASP A 121 3.59 10.69 -1.70
N ILE A 122 3.52 9.39 -1.47
CA ILE A 122 2.28 8.62 -1.58
C ILE A 122 1.66 8.49 -0.20
N TYR A 123 0.43 8.97 -0.12
CA TYR A 123 -0.35 8.96 1.09
C TYR A 123 -1.65 8.19 0.86
N GLY A 124 -1.94 7.25 1.75
CA GLY A 124 -3.22 6.59 1.81
C GLY A 124 -3.60 6.43 3.27
N GLY A 125 -4.89 6.46 3.58
CA GLY A 125 -5.30 6.37 4.97
C GLY A 125 -6.63 7.01 5.29
N HIS A 126 -6.93 6.98 6.58
CA HIS A 126 -8.00 7.73 7.21
C HIS A 126 -7.44 9.02 7.79
N VAL A 127 -7.98 10.16 7.37
CA VAL A 127 -7.83 11.40 8.12
C VAL A 127 -9.01 11.47 9.08
N THR A 128 -8.72 11.59 10.38
CA THR A 128 -9.72 11.77 11.45
C THR A 128 -9.73 13.19 11.99
N HIS A 129 -8.66 13.95 11.76
CA HIS A 129 -8.50 15.28 12.32
C HIS A 129 -7.79 16.24 11.36
N VAL A 130 -8.27 17.48 11.36
CA VAL A 130 -7.62 18.64 10.74
C VAL A 130 -7.55 19.74 11.79
N THR A 131 -6.36 20.26 12.04
CA THR A 131 -6.19 21.47 12.84
C THR A 131 -6.14 22.67 11.92
N VAL A 132 -6.94 23.70 12.20
CA VAL A 132 -6.90 24.99 11.52
C VAL A 132 -6.55 26.07 12.51
N CYS A 133 -5.58 26.91 12.13
CA CYS A 133 -5.16 28.06 12.91
C CYS A 133 -5.36 29.31 12.07
N ALA A 134 -5.86 30.38 12.69
CA ALA A 134 -5.97 31.69 12.07
C ALA A 134 -5.16 32.70 12.89
N ARG A 135 -4.37 33.53 12.21
CA ARG A 135 -3.64 34.64 12.83
C ARG A 135 -3.88 35.93 12.09
N ARG A 136 -3.68 37.05 12.78
CA ARG A 136 -3.66 38.36 12.12
C ARG A 136 -2.40 38.48 11.26
N LYS A 137 -2.57 39.01 10.06
CA LYS A 137 -1.44 39.22 9.15
C LYS A 137 -0.45 40.27 9.65
N SER A 138 -0.94 41.29 10.38
CA SER A 138 -0.17 42.46 10.82
C SER A 138 0.84 42.16 11.92
N ASP A 139 0.44 41.43 12.96
CA ASP A 139 1.28 41.15 14.14
C ASP A 139 1.57 39.66 14.35
N LYS A 140 1.12 38.82 13.41
CA LYS A 140 1.28 37.35 13.44
C LYS A 140 0.70 36.69 14.69
N LYS A 141 -0.17 37.37 15.44
CA LYS A 141 -0.80 36.82 16.64
C LYS A 141 -1.91 35.84 16.24
N VAL A 142 -1.84 34.61 16.73
CA VAL A 142 -2.91 33.61 16.59
C VAL A 142 -4.14 34.09 17.34
N ILE A 143 -5.24 34.19 16.61
CA ILE A 143 -6.52 34.67 17.14
C ILE A 143 -7.48 33.52 17.41
N SER A 144 -7.35 32.41 16.69
CA SER A 144 -8.17 31.24 16.91
C SER A 144 -7.47 30.00 16.36
N SER A 145 -7.75 28.87 16.98
CA SER A 145 -7.17 27.57 16.66
C SER A 145 -8.15 26.49 17.06
N GLN A 146 -8.44 25.58 16.14
CA GLN A 146 -9.41 24.54 16.38
C GLN A 146 -8.98 23.23 15.71
N LYS A 147 -9.04 22.14 16.48
CA LYS A 147 -8.91 20.77 15.99
C LYS A 147 -10.32 20.28 15.61
N PHE A 148 -10.55 20.05 14.33
CA PHE A 148 -11.82 19.53 13.82
C PHE A 148 -11.73 18.02 13.71
N ALA A 149 -12.68 17.31 14.31
CA ALA A 149 -12.96 15.92 13.96
C ALA A 149 -13.53 15.91 12.53
N ARG A 150 -12.82 15.24 11.63
CA ARG A 150 -13.10 15.21 10.20
C ARG A 150 -12.70 13.85 9.67
N ASP A 151 -13.69 13.06 9.27
CA ASP A 151 -13.43 11.77 8.65
C ASP A 151 -13.46 11.91 7.14
N PHE A 152 -12.32 11.68 6.50
CA PHE A 152 -12.23 11.45 5.07
C PHE A 152 -11.10 10.49 4.75
N TRP A 153 -11.15 9.87 3.57
CA TRP A 153 -10.23 8.80 3.20
C TRP A 153 -9.49 9.09 1.91
N ILE A 154 -8.20 8.76 1.92
CA ILE A 154 -7.41 8.65 0.70
C ILE A 154 -7.23 7.16 0.41
N LEU A 155 -7.87 6.72 -0.66
CA LEU A 155 -8.04 5.32 -1.01
C LEU A 155 -7.19 4.93 -2.22
N GLY A 156 -6.82 3.64 -2.25
CA GLY A 156 -6.17 3.04 -3.39
C GLY A 156 -7.02 3.06 -4.67
N GLY A 157 -6.37 3.35 -5.80
CA GLY A 157 -6.95 3.15 -7.13
C GLY A 157 -7.14 1.66 -7.45
N ALA A 158 -8.14 1.34 -8.28
CA ALA A 158 -8.41 -0.04 -8.66
C ALA A 158 -7.27 -0.65 -9.49
N LEU A 159 -7.05 -1.95 -9.33
CA LEU A 159 -6.15 -2.78 -10.18
C LEU A 159 -6.84 -3.17 -11.51
N TYR A 160 -7.84 -2.38 -11.91
CA TYR A 160 -8.64 -2.57 -13.10
C TYR A 160 -8.71 -1.24 -13.83
N GLU A 161 -8.57 -1.29 -15.16
CA GLU A 161 -8.89 -0.17 -16.03
C GLU A 161 -10.39 0.16 -15.92
N ALA A 162 -10.79 1.36 -16.37
CA ALA A 162 -12.20 1.79 -16.35
C ALA A 162 -13.15 0.84 -17.12
N ASN A 163 -12.61 0.04 -18.06
CA ASN A 163 -13.34 -0.96 -18.83
C ASN A 163 -13.36 -2.36 -18.17
N GLY A 164 -12.89 -2.49 -16.93
CA GLY A 164 -12.85 -3.76 -16.19
C GLY A 164 -11.67 -4.68 -16.54
N THR A 165 -10.73 -4.24 -17.39
CA THR A 165 -9.54 -5.04 -17.74
C THR A 165 -8.55 -5.03 -16.58
N PRO A 166 -8.03 -6.19 -16.12
CA PRO A 166 -7.00 -6.23 -15.09
C PRO A 166 -5.72 -5.50 -15.53
N THR A 167 -5.31 -4.47 -14.80
CA THR A 167 -4.10 -3.67 -15.13
C THR A 167 -2.81 -4.45 -14.89
N LEU A 168 -2.83 -5.42 -13.97
CA LEU A 168 -1.64 -6.17 -13.58
C LEU A 168 -1.07 -7.00 -14.73
N GLY A 169 -1.92 -7.65 -15.55
CA GLY A 169 -1.45 -8.46 -16.68
C GLY A 169 -0.70 -7.62 -17.71
N SER A 170 -1.28 -6.48 -18.09
CA SER A 170 -0.66 -5.51 -18.99
C SER A 170 0.63 -4.94 -18.40
N TYR A 171 0.63 -4.60 -17.11
CA TYR A 171 1.82 -4.10 -16.42
C TYR A 171 2.94 -5.13 -16.36
N LEU A 172 2.65 -6.40 -16.07
CA LEU A 172 3.64 -7.48 -16.12
C LEU A 172 4.19 -7.66 -17.54
N GLY A 173 3.37 -7.46 -18.57
CA GLY A 173 3.78 -7.48 -19.97
C GLY A 173 4.84 -6.43 -20.32
N THR A 174 4.90 -5.30 -19.62
CA THR A 174 5.92 -4.26 -19.86
C THR A 174 7.26 -4.53 -19.18
N LYS A 175 7.34 -5.57 -18.34
CA LYS A 175 8.53 -5.83 -17.51
C LYS A 175 9.62 -6.66 -18.19
N GLY A 176 9.42 -7.08 -19.44
CA GLY A 176 10.41 -7.87 -20.18
C GLY A 176 10.71 -9.22 -19.52
N LEU A 177 9.73 -9.79 -18.82
CA LEU A 177 9.87 -11.08 -18.13
C LEU A 177 9.94 -12.21 -19.15
N ASP A 178 10.78 -13.22 -18.88
CA ASP A 178 10.69 -14.49 -19.59
C ASP A 178 9.33 -15.16 -19.32
N GLN A 179 8.92 -16.07 -20.21
CA GLN A 179 7.61 -16.72 -20.15
C GLN A 179 7.36 -17.40 -18.78
N GLN A 180 8.39 -17.99 -18.17
CA GLN A 180 8.26 -18.68 -16.89
C GLN A 180 8.06 -17.70 -15.73
N MET A 181 8.80 -16.59 -15.73
CA MET A 181 8.63 -15.51 -14.74
C MET A 181 7.25 -14.85 -14.85
N LEU A 182 6.78 -14.59 -16.07
CA LEU A 182 5.44 -14.01 -16.29
C LEU A 182 4.32 -14.92 -15.77
N ILE A 183 4.41 -16.21 -16.10
CA ILE A 183 3.49 -17.26 -15.62
C ILE A 183 3.45 -17.25 -14.08
N MET A 184 4.62 -17.30 -13.43
CA MET A 184 4.70 -17.31 -11.97
C MET A 184 4.15 -16.05 -11.33
N ALA A 185 4.48 -14.87 -11.87
CA ALA A 185 4.00 -13.60 -11.34
C ALA A 185 2.47 -13.52 -11.35
N LYS A 186 1.83 -13.96 -12.45
CA LYS A 186 0.37 -14.03 -12.55
C LYS A 186 -0.23 -15.00 -11.53
N ALA A 187 0.33 -16.20 -11.42
CA ALA A 187 -0.19 -17.22 -10.52
C ALA A 187 -0.05 -16.83 -9.04
N ILE A 188 1.09 -16.26 -8.64
CA ILE A 188 1.31 -15.77 -7.27
C ILE A 188 0.30 -14.68 -6.95
N ALA A 189 0.20 -13.62 -7.75
CA ALA A 189 -0.76 -12.55 -7.53
C ALA A 189 -2.22 -13.07 -7.42
N ARG A 190 -2.56 -14.07 -8.24
CA ARG A 190 -3.88 -14.71 -8.20
C ARG A 190 -4.07 -15.58 -6.96
N SER A 191 -3.05 -16.31 -6.52
CA SER A 191 -3.10 -17.16 -5.32
C SER A 191 -3.20 -16.32 -4.05
N GLU A 192 -2.29 -15.36 -3.89
CA GLU A 192 -2.16 -14.55 -2.69
C GLU A 192 -3.38 -13.66 -2.45
N THR A 193 -3.92 -13.07 -3.52
CA THR A 193 -4.94 -12.03 -3.35
C THR A 193 -6.13 -12.11 -4.26
N ASN A 194 -6.20 -13.11 -5.15
CA ASN A 194 -7.12 -13.08 -6.28
C ASN A 194 -6.92 -11.79 -7.11
N THR A 195 -5.65 -11.46 -7.40
CA THR A 195 -5.21 -10.28 -8.17
C THR A 195 -5.80 -8.98 -7.63
N THR A 196 -5.79 -8.80 -6.31
CA THR A 196 -6.40 -7.65 -5.65
C THR A 196 -5.41 -7.00 -4.70
N HIS A 197 -5.07 -5.74 -4.95
CA HIS A 197 -4.14 -5.02 -4.09
C HIS A 197 -4.84 -4.36 -2.89
N PHE A 198 -6.04 -3.85 -3.07
CA PHE A 198 -6.83 -3.18 -2.05
C PHE A 198 -8.09 -3.99 -1.71
N GLU A 199 -8.44 -4.12 -0.44
CA GLU A 199 -9.66 -4.81 0.00
C GLU A 199 -10.89 -4.30 -0.78
N PRO A 200 -11.70 -5.17 -1.41
CA PRO A 200 -12.85 -4.73 -2.17
C PRO A 200 -13.92 -4.15 -1.25
N LYS A 201 -14.72 -3.21 -1.78
CA LYS A 201 -15.91 -2.67 -1.14
C LYS A 201 -16.96 -3.76 -0.95
N LYS A 202 -16.88 -4.56 0.12
CA LYS A 202 -17.96 -5.48 0.51
C LYS A 202 -19.11 -4.66 1.12
N THR A 203 -20.12 -4.39 0.30
CA THR A 203 -21.49 -3.97 0.64
C THR A 203 -21.66 -2.81 1.63
N ALA A 204 -21.95 -1.64 1.06
CA ALA A 204 -22.77 -0.49 1.47
C ALA A 204 -23.05 -0.07 2.93
N THR A 205 -22.75 -0.81 4.00
CA THR A 205 -23.36 -0.46 5.30
C THR A 205 -22.47 0.07 6.42
N THR A 206 -21.13 0.02 6.44
CA THR A 206 -20.37 0.85 7.44
C THR A 206 -18.84 0.91 7.40
N PHE A 207 -18.11 0.28 6.47
CA PHE A 207 -16.64 0.34 6.52
C PHE A 207 -16.03 0.61 5.14
N HIS A 208 -15.39 1.77 5.00
CA HIS A 208 -14.74 2.26 3.77
C HIS A 208 -13.55 1.35 3.39
N LYS A 209 -13.80 0.36 2.51
CA LYS A 209 -12.84 -0.67 2.09
C LYS A 209 -12.22 -0.34 0.73
N ARG A 210 -10.99 0.20 0.75
CA ARG A 210 -9.93 0.14 -0.27
C ARG A 210 -8.55 0.36 0.35
N TYR A 211 -8.35 -0.22 1.53
CA TYR A 211 -7.03 -0.28 2.17
C TYR A 211 -6.18 -1.38 1.55
N PRO A 212 -4.84 -1.29 1.64
CA PRO A 212 -3.95 -2.35 1.22
C PRO A 212 -4.41 -3.67 1.84
N LYS A 213 -4.52 -4.71 1.01
CA LYS A 213 -4.88 -6.04 1.48
C LYS A 213 -3.78 -6.54 2.41
N ARG A 214 -4.15 -6.94 3.62
CA ARG A 214 -3.24 -7.41 4.65
C ARG A 214 -3.61 -8.83 5.09
N SER A 215 -2.66 -9.75 5.08
CA SER A 215 -2.79 -11.07 5.69
C SER A 215 -2.49 -11.03 7.19
N PHE A 216 -2.89 -12.09 7.90
CA PHE A 216 -2.65 -12.26 9.33
C PHE A 216 -1.17 -12.30 9.71
N ASP A 217 -0.29 -12.70 8.79
CA ASP A 217 1.17 -12.76 8.97
C ASP A 217 1.88 -11.47 8.52
N ASN A 218 1.13 -10.39 8.26
CA ASN A 218 1.63 -9.08 7.80
C ASN A 218 2.21 -9.09 6.37
N GLY A 219 1.62 -9.88 5.48
CA GLY A 219 1.80 -9.72 4.04
C GLY A 219 0.94 -8.57 3.51
N TYR A 220 1.49 -7.73 2.63
CA TYR A 220 0.80 -6.54 2.11
C TYR A 220 0.67 -6.52 0.59
N GLY A 221 -0.51 -6.09 0.12
CA GLY A 221 -0.80 -5.83 -1.28
C GLY A 221 -0.97 -7.09 -2.13
N VAL A 222 -1.03 -6.91 -3.45
CA VAL A 222 -1.36 -7.98 -4.42
C VAL A 222 -0.43 -9.20 -4.38
N PHE A 223 0.82 -8.99 -3.96
CA PHE A 223 1.82 -10.05 -3.81
C PHE A 223 2.07 -10.48 -2.36
N GLN A 224 1.33 -9.93 -1.38
CA GLN A 224 1.46 -10.23 0.05
C GLN A 224 2.92 -10.20 0.53
N LEU A 225 3.64 -9.10 0.25
CA LEU A 225 5.03 -8.93 0.68
C LEU A 225 5.11 -8.82 2.22
N THR A 226 5.97 -9.62 2.84
CA THR A 226 6.07 -9.74 4.30
C THR A 226 7.48 -9.47 4.84
N ASN A 227 8.50 -10.11 4.26
CA ASN A 227 9.89 -10.03 4.73
C ASN A 227 10.86 -9.83 3.55
N PRO A 228 11.62 -8.72 3.51
CA PRO A 228 11.59 -7.60 4.45
C PRO A 228 10.22 -6.90 4.46
N ILE A 229 9.89 -6.23 5.57
CA ILE A 229 8.65 -5.46 5.69
C ILE A 229 8.61 -4.45 4.52
N PRO A 230 7.51 -4.38 3.75
CA PRO A 230 7.43 -3.48 2.61
C PRO A 230 7.36 -2.01 3.06
N THR A 231 7.88 -1.13 2.21
CA THR A 231 7.84 0.32 2.43
C THR A 231 6.43 0.89 2.30
N ARG A 232 6.20 2.10 2.83
CA ARG A 232 4.93 2.81 2.67
C ARG A 232 4.49 2.89 1.20
N GLU A 233 5.42 3.23 0.30
CA GLU A 233 5.14 3.26 -1.14
C GLU A 233 4.77 1.87 -1.67
N GLN A 234 5.48 0.81 -1.29
CA GLN A 234 5.17 -0.56 -1.74
C GLN A 234 3.82 -1.06 -1.20
N ILE A 235 3.36 -0.54 -0.07
CA ILE A 235 2.05 -0.87 0.52
C ILE A 235 0.91 -0.14 -0.18
N TRP A 236 1.10 1.13 -0.55
CA TRP A 236 0.05 1.96 -1.13
C TRP A 236 0.09 2.06 -2.66
N ASN A 237 1.12 1.51 -3.31
CA ASN A 237 1.26 1.50 -4.77
C ASN A 237 1.43 0.06 -5.27
N TRP A 238 0.40 -0.46 -5.96
CA TRP A 238 0.41 -1.83 -6.47
C TRP A 238 1.51 -2.09 -7.51
N LYS A 239 1.94 -1.07 -8.26
CA LYS A 239 3.07 -1.18 -9.21
C LYS A 239 4.38 -1.38 -8.46
N LYS A 240 4.64 -0.59 -7.42
CA LYS A 240 5.83 -0.73 -6.56
C LYS A 240 5.82 -2.04 -5.77
N ASN A 241 4.65 -2.47 -5.29
CA ASN A 241 4.46 -3.80 -4.70
C ASN A 241 4.84 -4.91 -5.69
N THR A 242 4.36 -4.80 -6.93
CA THR A 242 4.67 -5.74 -8.01
C THR A 242 6.16 -5.76 -8.33
N ASP A 243 6.79 -4.59 -8.47
CA ASP A 243 8.22 -4.51 -8.77
C ASP A 243 9.07 -5.17 -7.69
N ALA A 244 8.76 -4.91 -6.42
CA ALA A 244 9.44 -5.54 -5.30
C ALA A 244 9.22 -7.07 -5.28
N ALA A 245 8.01 -7.53 -5.60
CA ALA A 245 7.72 -8.96 -5.71
C ALA A 245 8.44 -9.65 -6.86
N LEU A 246 8.62 -8.97 -8.00
CA LEU A 246 9.38 -9.50 -9.14
C LEU A 246 10.86 -9.68 -8.80
N ILE A 247 11.45 -8.76 -8.04
CA ILE A 247 12.82 -8.88 -7.52
C ILE A 247 12.91 -10.11 -6.60
N LEU A 248 11.99 -10.23 -5.63
CA LEU A 248 11.95 -11.38 -4.73
C LEU A 248 11.77 -12.71 -5.49
N LEU A 249 10.89 -12.72 -6.49
CA LEU A 249 10.63 -13.89 -7.33
C LEU A 249 11.86 -14.29 -8.13
N ALA A 250 12.62 -13.34 -8.67
CA ALA A 250 13.86 -13.62 -9.37
C ALA A 250 14.91 -14.26 -8.44
N THR A 251 15.08 -13.74 -7.23
CA THR A 251 15.95 -14.33 -6.20
C THR A 251 15.52 -15.75 -5.85
N ASN A 252 14.22 -15.97 -5.63
CA ASN A 252 13.68 -17.29 -5.32
C ASN A 252 13.87 -18.28 -6.48
N ARG A 253 13.73 -17.81 -7.72
CA ARG A 253 13.97 -18.63 -8.92
C ARG A 253 15.43 -19.04 -9.03
N GLN A 254 16.37 -18.13 -8.76
CA GLN A 254 17.80 -18.44 -8.76
C GLN A 254 18.13 -19.50 -7.69
N ALA A 255 17.60 -19.35 -6.48
CA ALA A 255 17.78 -20.33 -5.40
C ALA A 255 17.15 -21.69 -5.74
N ALA A 256 15.97 -21.71 -6.39
CA ALA A 256 15.34 -22.92 -6.88
C ALA A 256 16.19 -23.61 -7.96
N LYS A 257 16.71 -22.83 -8.90
CA LYS A 257 17.58 -23.33 -9.97
C LYS A 257 18.86 -23.94 -9.41
N ALA A 258 19.55 -23.24 -8.51
CA ALA A 258 20.80 -23.71 -7.91
C ALA A 258 20.65 -25.07 -7.20
N LYS A 259 19.49 -25.30 -6.57
CA LYS A 259 19.16 -26.61 -6.00
C LYS A 259 18.94 -27.66 -7.09
N LEU A 260 18.08 -27.37 -8.06
CA LEU A 260 17.73 -28.35 -9.09
C LEU A 260 18.94 -28.70 -9.99
N ASP A 261 19.90 -27.79 -10.13
CA ASP A 261 21.17 -28.03 -10.84
C ASP A 261 22.07 -29.06 -10.15
N GLN A 262 21.83 -29.41 -8.88
CA GLN A 262 22.56 -30.49 -8.20
C GLN A 262 22.35 -31.85 -8.89
N HIS A 263 21.20 -32.02 -9.54
CA HIS A 263 20.88 -33.18 -10.36
C HIS A 263 20.21 -32.70 -11.67
N PRO A 264 20.99 -32.45 -12.73
CA PRO A 264 20.48 -31.89 -13.99
C PRO A 264 19.36 -32.73 -14.64
N GLY A 265 18.57 -32.09 -15.50
CA GLY A 265 17.45 -32.74 -16.21
C GLY A 265 16.05 -32.42 -15.64
N TYR A 266 15.95 -31.42 -14.76
CA TYR A 266 14.66 -30.96 -14.26
C TYR A 266 13.84 -30.23 -15.34
N THR A 267 12.52 -30.25 -15.20
CA THR A 267 11.59 -29.58 -16.12
C THR A 267 11.31 -28.12 -15.72
N ASN A 268 10.81 -27.32 -16.66
CA ASN A 268 10.33 -25.97 -16.36
C ASN A 268 9.24 -25.95 -15.27
N VAL A 269 8.38 -26.98 -15.24
CA VAL A 269 7.36 -27.14 -14.20
C VAL A 269 8.01 -27.32 -12.83
N GLN A 270 9.01 -28.19 -12.72
CA GLN A 270 9.74 -28.42 -11.47
C GLN A 270 10.40 -27.13 -10.97
N LEU A 271 11.01 -26.35 -11.88
CA LEU A 271 11.59 -25.05 -11.54
C LEU A 271 10.54 -24.05 -11.02
N ARG A 272 9.37 -23.95 -11.66
CA ARG A 272 8.30 -23.05 -11.22
C ARG A 272 7.77 -23.41 -9.84
N LEU A 273 7.53 -24.69 -9.58
CA LEU A 273 7.03 -25.17 -8.28
C LEU A 273 8.05 -24.95 -7.17
N GLU A 274 9.32 -25.25 -7.45
CA GLU A 274 10.40 -25.00 -6.50
C GLU A 274 10.55 -23.50 -6.22
N THR A 275 10.38 -22.65 -7.24
CA THR A 275 10.38 -21.19 -7.06
C THR A 275 9.20 -20.72 -6.21
N TYR A 276 7.98 -21.21 -6.48
CA TYR A 276 6.78 -20.86 -5.72
C TYR A 276 6.88 -21.31 -4.26
N ALA A 277 7.42 -22.50 -4.01
CA ALA A 277 7.69 -23.00 -2.67
C ALA A 277 8.65 -22.08 -1.88
N LYS A 278 9.65 -21.52 -2.56
CA LYS A 278 10.57 -20.55 -1.96
C LYS A 278 9.90 -19.22 -1.67
N TYR A 279 9.05 -18.74 -2.57
CA TYR A 279 8.25 -17.53 -2.37
C TYR A 279 7.36 -17.59 -1.12
N ASN A 280 6.63 -18.69 -0.93
CA ASN A 280 5.67 -18.86 0.17
C ASN A 280 6.27 -19.32 1.52
N GLY A 281 7.52 -18.96 1.79
CA GLY A 281 8.15 -19.24 3.09
C GLY A 281 9.20 -20.35 3.09
N GLY A 282 9.79 -20.67 1.93
CA GLY A 282 10.92 -21.61 1.84
C GLY A 282 12.22 -21.12 2.50
N ASN A 283 12.24 -19.94 3.14
CA ASN A 283 13.36 -19.48 3.97
C ASN A 283 13.62 -20.38 5.20
N THR A 284 12.73 -21.31 5.53
CA THR A 284 12.99 -22.40 6.50
C THR A 284 13.55 -23.68 5.86
N GLY A 285 14.03 -23.63 4.61
CA GLY A 285 14.55 -24.80 3.90
C GLY A 285 13.47 -25.63 3.19
N GLY A 286 12.32 -25.02 2.93
CA GLY A 286 11.24 -25.62 2.17
C GLY A 286 11.67 -25.88 0.72
N ASN A 287 11.78 -27.16 0.38
CA ASN A 287 12.21 -27.67 -0.91
C ASN A 287 11.09 -28.54 -1.46
N TYR A 288 10.40 -28.12 -2.53
CA TYR A 288 9.24 -28.85 -3.03
C TYR A 288 9.62 -30.23 -3.58
N HIS A 289 10.78 -30.34 -4.21
CA HIS A 289 11.30 -31.61 -4.70
C HIS A 289 12.43 -32.17 -3.84
N VAL A 290 12.55 -33.49 -3.79
CA VAL A 290 13.70 -34.22 -3.27
C VAL A 290 14.26 -35.15 -4.34
N TRP A 291 15.58 -35.37 -4.30
CA TRP A 291 16.23 -36.32 -5.20
C TRP A 291 16.10 -37.73 -4.62
N ASN A 292 15.57 -38.68 -5.39
CA ASN A 292 15.41 -40.08 -4.94
C ASN A 292 16.55 -41.02 -5.39
N GLY A 293 17.64 -40.48 -5.95
CA GLY A 293 18.72 -41.25 -6.57
C GLY A 293 18.62 -41.36 -8.09
N SER A 294 17.44 -41.11 -8.67
CA SER A 294 17.17 -41.27 -10.11
C SER A 294 16.38 -40.11 -10.74
N ALA A 295 15.51 -39.45 -9.97
CA ALA A 295 14.66 -38.37 -10.43
C ALA A 295 14.36 -37.38 -9.30
N TRP A 296 14.05 -36.15 -9.69
CA TRP A 296 13.38 -35.19 -8.82
C TRP A 296 11.93 -35.61 -8.63
N ILE A 297 11.60 -35.99 -7.40
CA ILE A 297 10.24 -36.34 -6.99
C ILE A 297 9.69 -35.30 -6.02
N GLU A 298 8.37 -35.23 -5.89
CA GLU A 298 7.72 -34.39 -4.87
C GLU A 298 8.15 -34.83 -3.47
N ASP A 299 8.47 -33.85 -2.61
CA ASP A 299 8.77 -34.09 -1.20
C ASP A 299 7.47 -34.57 -0.51
N PRO A 300 7.43 -35.79 0.06
CA PRO A 300 6.22 -36.33 0.69
C PRO A 300 5.77 -35.53 1.92
N ASP A 301 6.65 -34.70 2.50
CA ASP A 301 6.34 -33.83 3.64
C ASP A 301 5.72 -32.48 3.22
N TYR A 302 5.62 -32.22 1.91
CA TYR A 302 4.88 -31.08 1.39
C TYR A 302 3.37 -31.36 1.36
N VAL A 303 2.61 -30.48 1.99
CA VAL A 303 1.15 -30.49 1.92
C VAL A 303 0.63 -29.18 1.36
N CYS A 304 -0.50 -29.24 0.65
CA CYS A 304 -1.25 -28.05 0.31
C CYS A 304 -2.12 -27.65 1.49
N GLY A 305 -1.99 -26.41 1.96
CA GLY A 305 -2.94 -25.82 2.87
C GLY A 305 -4.31 -25.67 2.21
N CYS A 306 -5.37 -25.70 3.02
CA CYS A 306 -6.74 -25.42 2.59
C CYS A 306 -6.93 -24.00 2.01
N ASP A 307 -5.92 -23.13 2.12
CA ASP A 307 -5.83 -21.79 1.54
C ASP A 307 -5.12 -21.77 0.17
N ASN A 308 -4.83 -22.93 -0.43
CA ASN A 308 -4.02 -23.09 -1.65
C ASN A 308 -2.55 -22.64 -1.51
N THR A 309 -2.03 -22.53 -0.27
CA THR A 309 -0.60 -22.26 -0.04
C THR A 309 0.17 -23.57 0.14
N MET A 310 1.38 -23.67 -0.43
CA MET A 310 2.25 -24.85 -0.24
C MET A 310 3.07 -24.67 1.03
N ARG A 311 3.01 -25.63 1.96
CA ARG A 311 3.75 -25.55 3.24
C ARG A 311 4.42 -26.89 3.56
N LYS A 312 5.68 -26.84 4.00
CA LYS A 312 6.42 -27.99 4.51
C LYS A 312 6.05 -28.25 5.97
N GLY A 313 5.81 -29.50 6.35
CA GLY A 313 5.72 -29.91 7.76
C GLY A 313 4.36 -29.76 8.46
N LYS A 314 3.27 -29.42 7.75
CA LYS A 314 1.91 -29.65 8.29
C LYS A 314 1.54 -31.12 8.05
N LYS A 315 1.13 -31.83 9.10
CA LYS A 315 0.78 -33.26 9.00
C LYS A 315 -0.31 -33.44 7.96
N LYS A 316 -0.13 -34.42 7.06
CA LYS A 316 -1.08 -34.89 6.04
C LYS A 316 -2.48 -35.27 6.59
N ASN A 317 -2.59 -35.39 7.91
CA ASN A 317 -3.78 -35.88 8.63
C ASN A 317 -4.20 -34.91 9.75
N ASP A 318 -4.40 -33.62 9.46
CA ASP A 318 -5.23 -32.79 10.35
C ASP A 318 -6.72 -33.01 9.98
N PRO A 319 -7.48 -33.82 10.74
CA PRO A 319 -8.88 -34.12 10.42
C PRO A 319 -9.80 -32.91 10.52
N SER A 320 -9.33 -31.77 11.04
CA SER A 320 -10.14 -30.55 11.19
C SER A 320 -10.21 -29.69 9.92
N ALA A 321 -9.48 -30.04 8.85
CA ALA A 321 -9.43 -29.24 7.63
C ALA A 321 -9.44 -30.17 6.39
N PRO A 322 -10.49 -30.17 5.55
CA PRO A 322 -10.51 -30.93 4.29
C PRO A 322 -9.56 -30.25 3.29
N CYS A 323 -8.26 -30.42 3.47
CA CYS A 323 -7.27 -29.79 2.61
C CYS A 323 -7.10 -30.59 1.32
N LEU A 324 -6.97 -29.86 0.22
CA LEU A 324 -6.82 -30.40 -1.13
C LEU A 324 -5.59 -31.33 -1.20
N TYR A 325 -5.70 -32.38 -2.01
CA TYR A 325 -4.52 -33.17 -2.38
C TYR A 325 -3.48 -32.27 -3.06
N LEU A 326 -2.19 -32.57 -2.88
CA LEU A 326 -1.09 -31.83 -3.52
C LEU A 326 -1.28 -31.72 -5.04
N SER A 327 -1.84 -32.76 -5.67
CA SER A 327 -2.24 -32.80 -7.08
C SER A 327 -3.42 -31.90 -7.45
N GLN A 328 -4.34 -31.59 -6.52
CA GLN A 328 -5.45 -30.65 -6.70
C GLN A 328 -5.00 -29.20 -6.49
N CYS A 329 -4.07 -28.98 -5.56
CA CYS A 329 -3.37 -27.71 -5.39
C CYS A 329 -2.50 -27.39 -6.60
N TYR A 330 -1.77 -28.41 -7.07
CA TYR A 330 -1.07 -28.44 -8.34
C TYR A 330 -2.05 -28.11 -9.44
N ALA A 331 -3.13 -28.86 -9.70
CA ALA A 331 -4.10 -28.53 -10.74
C ALA A 331 -4.68 -27.11 -10.62
N ASN A 332 -4.95 -26.59 -9.43
CA ASN A 332 -5.42 -25.22 -9.24
C ASN A 332 -4.33 -24.16 -9.52
N VAL A 333 -3.07 -24.45 -9.25
CA VAL A 333 -1.93 -23.56 -9.48
C VAL A 333 -1.38 -23.72 -10.90
N THR A 334 -1.18 -24.94 -11.42
CA THR A 334 -0.77 -25.24 -12.80
C THR A 334 -1.85 -24.91 -13.83
N HIS A 335 -3.14 -25.17 -13.60
CA HIS A 335 -4.20 -24.63 -14.48
C HIS A 335 -4.23 -23.08 -14.45
N ARG A 336 -3.61 -22.43 -13.46
CA ARG A 336 -3.39 -20.97 -13.44
C ARG A 336 -2.01 -20.55 -13.96
N LEU A 337 -1.07 -21.48 -14.12
CA LEU A 337 0.29 -21.26 -14.65
C LEU A 337 0.40 -21.66 -16.13
N GLU A 338 -0.60 -22.33 -16.70
CA GLU A 338 -0.63 -22.80 -18.09
C GLU A 338 -1.53 -21.94 -19.01
N TYR A 339 -2.24 -20.96 -18.45
CA TYR A 339 -3.03 -19.92 -19.14
C TYR A 339 -2.60 -18.51 -18.69
#